data_AF-A0A9X3KBB7-F1
#
_entry.id   AF-A0A9X3KBB7-F1
#
_cell.length_a   1.000
_cell.length_b   1.000
_cell.length_c   1.000
_cell.angle_alpha   90.00
_cell.angle_beta   90.00
_cell.angle_gamma   90.00
#
_symmetry.space_group_name_H-M   'P 1'
#
loop_
_entity.id
_entity.type
_entity.pdbx_description
1 polymer ?
#
loop_
_entity_poly.entity_id
_entity_poly.type
_entity_poly.pdbx_seq_one_letter_code
_entity_poly.pdbx_strand_id
1 'polypeptide(L)'
;MIMDMTYLEIKEIKSNIKQFLDEIQRIAQNQQFEYTQKDHDFFSFIAKHIIFFKYLYKGAQGIYFYKVLISDLYYLILSIIKCEMRYMYVNERSIIENYMRAIMGVSLEYSHITETVFQEMHDKSFQCDFTDAEYSLIKSEYATSCGYIHGGNVLNDNLAYVFDECVNNNFTIKERGKYYIRLQNILKTFDKLIIAEKTLYISGCYHRKKSVMEYLVGKDQVELLFEILNK
;
A
#
# COMPACT_ATOMS: atom_id res chain seq x y z
N MET A 1 15.67 -34.65 8.97
CA MET A 1 15.63 -33.24 8.52
C MET A 1 14.47 -32.57 9.24
N ILE A 2 14.74 -31.62 10.13
CA ILE A 2 13.70 -30.80 10.74
C ILE A 2 13.17 -29.91 9.62
N MET A 3 11.93 -30.13 9.20
CA MET A 3 11.29 -29.32 8.18
C MET A 3 11.14 -27.92 8.78
N ASP A 4 11.83 -26.93 8.21
CA ASP A 4 11.79 -25.54 8.69
C ASP A 4 10.33 -25.07 8.70
N MET A 5 9.78 -24.80 9.88
CA MET A 5 8.38 -24.38 10.06
C MET A 5 8.06 -23.12 9.25
N THR A 6 9.06 -22.27 8.97
CA THR A 6 8.88 -21.09 8.13
C THR A 6 8.74 -21.44 6.65
N TYR A 7 9.35 -22.53 6.19
CA TYR A 7 9.20 -23.01 4.82
C TYR A 7 7.78 -23.50 4.54
N LEU A 8 7.17 -24.23 5.49
CA LEU A 8 5.76 -24.61 5.41
C LEU A 8 4.85 -23.38 5.36
N GLU A 9 5.07 -22.41 6.25
CA GLU A 9 4.27 -21.18 6.32
C GLU A 9 4.37 -20.38 5.00
N ILE A 10 5.56 -20.25 4.42
CA ILE A 10 5.74 -19.61 3.10
C ILE A 10 4.99 -20.36 2.00
N LYS A 11 4.97 -21.71 2.04
CA LYS A 11 4.23 -22.52 1.06
C LYS A 11 2.72 -22.28 1.19
N GLU A 12 2.19 -22.22 2.41
CA GLU A 12 0.79 -21.90 2.67
C GLU A 12 0.43 -20.49 2.20
N ILE A 13 1.27 -19.50 2.50
CA ILE A 13 1.13 -18.11 2.04
C ILE A 13 1.09 -18.07 0.51
N LYS A 14 2.02 -18.74 -0.17
CA LYS A 14 2.05 -18.82 -1.65
C LYS A 14 0.77 -19.43 -2.20
N SER A 15 0.29 -20.51 -1.59
CA SER A 15 -0.98 -21.15 -1.99
C SER A 15 -2.17 -20.20 -1.79
N ASN A 16 -2.21 -19.46 -0.69
CA ASN A 16 -3.27 -18.49 -0.41
C ASN A 16 -3.25 -17.32 -1.40
N ILE A 17 -2.07 -16.75 -1.69
CA ILE A 17 -1.91 -15.71 -2.70
C ILE A 17 -2.37 -16.21 -4.06
N LYS A 18 -2.04 -17.45 -4.45
CA LYS A 18 -2.51 -18.03 -5.71
C LYS A 18 -4.04 -18.07 -5.79
N GLN A 19 -4.70 -18.60 -4.76
CA GLN A 19 -6.17 -18.65 -4.70
C GLN A 19 -6.79 -17.24 -4.78
N PHE A 20 -6.17 -16.26 -4.13
CA PHE A 20 -6.59 -14.86 -4.20
C PHE A 20 -6.46 -14.27 -5.61
N LEU A 21 -5.36 -14.55 -6.31
CA LEU A 21 -5.14 -14.10 -7.68
C LEU A 21 -6.09 -14.79 -8.68
N ASP A 22 -6.38 -16.08 -8.48
CA ASP A 22 -7.38 -16.81 -9.28
C ASP A 22 -8.78 -16.15 -9.15
N GLU A 23 -9.16 -15.75 -7.94
CA GLU A 23 -10.43 -15.05 -7.69
C GLU A 23 -10.45 -13.64 -8.30
N ILE A 24 -9.35 -12.90 -8.20
CA ILE A 24 -9.19 -11.61 -8.88
C ILE A 24 -9.37 -11.76 -10.39
N GLN A 25 -8.74 -12.77 -10.99
CA GLN A 25 -8.83 -13.01 -12.44
C GLN A 25 -10.27 -13.33 -12.86
N ARG A 26 -11.00 -14.10 -12.06
CA ARG A 26 -12.43 -14.38 -12.27
C ARG A 26 -13.27 -13.10 -12.21
N ILE A 27 -13.02 -12.23 -11.25
CA ILE A 27 -13.72 -10.94 -11.13
C ILE A 27 -13.38 -10.03 -12.32
N ALA A 28 -12.11 -9.97 -12.73
CA ALA A 28 -11.66 -9.18 -13.88
C ALA A 28 -12.37 -9.60 -15.18
N GLN A 29 -12.53 -10.90 -15.41
CA GLN A 29 -13.29 -11.42 -16.55
C GLN A 29 -14.75 -10.94 -16.54
N ASN A 30 -15.41 -10.96 -15.38
CA ASN A 30 -16.79 -10.49 -15.24
C ASN A 30 -16.94 -8.97 -15.47
N GLN A 31 -15.88 -8.20 -15.17
CA GLN A 31 -15.84 -6.75 -15.39
C GLN A 31 -15.29 -6.38 -16.79
N GLN A 32 -15.05 -7.35 -17.67
CA GLN A 32 -14.42 -7.14 -18.98
C GLN A 32 -13.07 -6.40 -18.91
N PHE A 33 -12.38 -6.54 -17.77
CA PHE A 33 -11.08 -5.93 -17.55
C PHE A 33 -9.99 -6.72 -18.27
N GLU A 34 -9.20 -6.06 -19.12
CA GLU A 34 -8.05 -6.68 -19.78
C GLU A 34 -6.94 -6.97 -18.76
N TYR A 35 -6.94 -8.19 -18.25
CA TYR A 35 -6.01 -8.67 -17.24
C TYR A 35 -4.68 -9.13 -17.86
N THR A 36 -3.60 -8.42 -17.55
CA THR A 36 -2.26 -8.69 -18.08
C THR A 36 -1.33 -9.27 -17.01
N GLN A 37 -0.14 -9.74 -17.41
CA GLN A 37 0.89 -10.19 -16.46
C GLN A 37 1.31 -9.07 -15.48
N LYS A 38 1.33 -7.80 -15.93
CA LYS A 38 1.66 -6.68 -15.05
C LYS A 38 0.64 -6.50 -13.93
N ASP A 39 -0.64 -6.77 -14.22
CA ASP A 39 -1.71 -6.74 -13.22
C ASP A 39 -1.54 -7.89 -12.22
N HIS A 40 -1.26 -9.08 -12.72
CA HIS A 40 -0.96 -10.24 -11.89
C HIS A 40 0.20 -9.97 -10.91
N ASP A 41 1.30 -9.43 -11.41
CA ASP A 41 2.48 -9.17 -10.60
C ASP A 41 2.22 -8.05 -9.57
N PHE A 42 1.50 -7.01 -9.98
CA PHE A 42 1.10 -5.93 -9.09
C PHE A 42 0.13 -6.42 -7.99
N PHE A 43 -0.90 -7.18 -8.33
CA PHE A 43 -1.84 -7.72 -7.34
C PHE A 43 -1.19 -8.75 -6.42
N SER A 44 -0.20 -9.51 -6.90
CA SER A 44 0.63 -10.38 -6.06
C SER A 44 1.46 -9.57 -5.07
N PHE A 45 2.03 -8.46 -5.51
CA PHE A 45 2.75 -7.51 -4.64
C PHE A 45 1.82 -6.94 -3.56
N ILE A 46 0.61 -6.50 -3.91
CA ILE A 46 -0.39 -5.99 -2.95
C ILE A 46 -0.85 -7.10 -1.98
N ALA A 47 -1.05 -8.33 -2.46
CA ALA A 47 -1.41 -9.47 -1.62
C ALA A 47 -0.36 -9.73 -0.53
N LYS A 48 0.93 -9.60 -0.86
CA LYS A 48 2.01 -9.71 0.12
C LYS A 48 1.95 -8.59 1.17
N HIS A 49 1.67 -7.35 0.77
CA HIS A 49 1.51 -6.24 1.72
C HIS A 49 0.30 -6.44 2.64
N ILE A 50 -0.83 -6.93 2.11
CA ILE A 50 -1.99 -7.32 2.92
C ILE A 50 -1.59 -8.35 3.98
N ILE A 51 -0.84 -9.39 3.60
CA ILE A 51 -0.38 -10.41 4.54
C ILE A 51 0.61 -9.82 5.54
N PHE A 52 1.53 -8.95 5.10
CA PHE A 52 2.45 -8.24 5.98
C PHE A 52 1.70 -7.48 7.08
N PHE A 53 0.71 -6.68 6.71
CA PHE A 53 -0.13 -5.97 7.67
C PHE A 53 -0.98 -6.88 8.55
N LYS A 54 -1.38 -8.07 8.09
CA LYS A 54 -2.07 -9.04 8.95
C LYS A 54 -1.17 -9.57 10.07
N TYR A 55 0.14 -9.74 9.87
CA TYR A 55 1.06 -10.08 10.97
C TYR A 55 1.16 -8.93 11.97
N LEU A 56 1.32 -7.70 11.48
CA LEU A 56 1.38 -6.52 12.34
C LEU A 56 0.07 -6.39 13.13
N TYR A 57 -1.07 -6.32 12.46
CA TYR A 57 -2.39 -6.23 13.11
C TYR A 57 -2.59 -7.25 14.25
N LYS A 58 -2.19 -8.52 14.03
CA LYS A 58 -2.25 -9.57 15.06
C LYS A 58 -1.33 -9.28 16.25
N GLY A 59 -0.09 -8.83 16.02
CA GLY A 59 0.85 -8.49 17.07
C GLY A 59 0.50 -7.19 17.82
N ALA A 60 -0.22 -6.27 17.18
CA ALA A 60 -0.63 -4.98 17.74
C ALA A 60 -1.89 -5.03 18.63
N GLN A 61 -2.45 -6.21 18.89
CA GLN A 61 -3.77 -6.35 19.53
C GLN A 61 -4.87 -5.55 18.81
N GLY A 62 -4.79 -5.44 17.48
CA GLY A 62 -5.87 -4.87 16.68
C GLY A 62 -5.82 -3.36 16.43
N ILE A 63 -4.62 -2.76 16.38
CA ILE A 63 -4.47 -1.34 16.00
C ILE A 63 -5.22 -1.03 14.69
N TYR A 64 -6.04 0.02 14.74
CA TYR A 64 -7.02 0.35 13.71
C TYR A 64 -6.41 0.71 12.35
N PHE A 65 -5.28 1.44 12.29
CA PHE A 65 -4.71 1.85 11.00
C PHE A 65 -4.21 0.65 10.16
N TYR A 66 -3.72 -0.44 10.77
CA TYR A 66 -3.37 -1.66 10.00
C TYR A 66 -4.61 -2.32 9.41
N LYS A 67 -5.73 -2.31 10.14
CA LYS A 67 -7.01 -2.81 9.63
C LYS A 67 -7.48 -1.99 8.42
N VAL A 68 -7.35 -0.67 8.50
CA VAL A 68 -7.69 0.24 7.40
C VAL A 68 -6.78 -0.01 6.20
N LEU A 69 -5.46 -0.08 6.38
CA LEU A 69 -4.51 -0.41 5.32
C LEU A 69 -4.87 -1.74 4.62
N ILE A 70 -5.18 -2.79 5.38
CA ILE A 70 -5.62 -4.08 4.82
C ILE A 70 -6.88 -3.89 3.96
N SER A 71 -7.87 -3.16 4.46
CA SER A 71 -9.12 -2.90 3.75
C SER A 71 -8.88 -2.12 2.46
N ASP A 72 -8.15 -1.01 2.54
CA ASP A 72 -7.90 -0.12 1.40
C ASP A 72 -7.12 -0.82 0.30
N LEU A 73 -6.19 -1.72 0.63
CA LEU A 73 -5.47 -2.52 -0.36
C LEU A 73 -6.39 -3.50 -1.12
N TYR A 74 -7.42 -4.06 -0.47
CA TYR A 74 -8.45 -4.86 -1.17
C TYR A 74 -9.32 -3.99 -2.07
N TYR A 75 -9.79 -2.84 -1.58
CA TYR A 75 -10.63 -1.92 -2.35
C TYR A 75 -9.89 -1.22 -3.48
N LEU A 76 -8.59 -1.01 -3.33
CA LEU A 76 -7.70 -0.54 -4.40
C LEU A 76 -7.69 -1.54 -5.56
N ILE A 77 -7.49 -2.84 -5.29
CA ILE A 77 -7.53 -3.88 -6.33
C ILE A 77 -8.89 -3.86 -7.04
N LEU A 78 -9.97 -3.80 -6.27
CA LEU A 78 -11.32 -3.81 -6.83
C LEU A 78 -11.61 -2.58 -7.71
N SER A 79 -11.21 -1.39 -7.25
CA SER A 79 -11.40 -0.15 -8.00
C SER A 79 -10.57 -0.11 -9.29
N ILE A 80 -9.37 -0.71 -9.30
CA ILE A 80 -8.60 -0.90 -10.54
C ILE A 80 -9.35 -1.79 -11.52
N ILE A 81 -9.85 -2.95 -11.06
CA ILE A 81 -10.56 -3.91 -11.93
C ILE A 81 -11.84 -3.32 -12.51
N LYS A 82 -12.54 -2.49 -11.72
CA LYS A 82 -13.76 -1.80 -12.15
C LYS A 82 -13.50 -0.50 -12.92
N CYS A 83 -12.24 -0.11 -13.14
CA CYS A 83 -11.85 1.16 -13.73
C CYS A 83 -12.42 2.40 -12.98
N GLU A 84 -12.61 2.28 -11.68
CA GLU A 84 -13.19 3.31 -10.82
C GLU A 84 -12.10 4.30 -10.34
N MET A 85 -11.61 5.16 -11.24
CA MET A 85 -10.49 6.08 -10.98
C MET A 85 -10.60 6.88 -9.69
N ARG A 86 -11.73 7.53 -9.44
CA ARG A 86 -11.94 8.29 -8.20
C ARG A 86 -11.73 7.40 -6.97
N TYR A 87 -12.24 6.17 -6.99
CA TYR A 87 -12.08 5.24 -5.88
C TYR A 87 -10.66 4.69 -5.76
N MET A 88 -9.92 4.54 -6.86
CA MET A 88 -8.49 4.21 -6.81
C MET A 88 -7.72 5.24 -5.98
N TYR A 89 -7.92 6.53 -6.28
CA TYR A 89 -7.27 7.63 -5.56
C TYR A 89 -7.81 7.86 -4.15
N VAL A 90 -9.08 7.53 -3.87
CA VAL A 90 -9.60 7.47 -2.49
C VAL A 90 -8.81 6.46 -1.66
N ASN A 91 -8.62 5.25 -2.19
CA ASN A 91 -7.87 4.21 -1.49
C ASN A 91 -6.39 4.58 -1.37
N GLU A 92 -5.77 5.11 -2.42
CA GLU A 92 -4.36 5.57 -2.37
C GLU A 92 -4.15 6.64 -1.30
N ARG A 93 -5.01 7.66 -1.26
CA ARG A 93 -4.97 8.69 -0.23
C ARG A 93 -5.08 8.07 1.16
N SER A 94 -6.07 7.21 1.38
CA SER A 94 -6.28 6.57 2.68
C SER A 94 -5.08 5.70 3.09
N ILE A 95 -4.47 4.99 2.15
CA ILE A 95 -3.24 4.21 2.37
C ILE A 95 -2.11 5.13 2.85
N ILE A 96 -1.83 6.22 2.12
CA ILE A 96 -0.82 7.21 2.50
C ILE A 96 -1.09 7.73 3.91
N GLU A 97 -2.32 8.14 4.21
CA GLU A 97 -2.66 8.70 5.51
C GLU A 97 -2.47 7.69 6.65
N ASN A 98 -2.84 6.42 6.46
CA ASN A 98 -2.72 5.42 7.51
C ASN A 98 -1.28 4.94 7.72
N TYR A 99 -0.44 4.94 6.69
CA TYR A 99 1.01 4.81 6.89
C TYR A 99 1.58 5.99 7.67
N MET A 100 1.21 7.22 7.32
CA MET A 100 1.63 8.42 8.04
C MET A 100 1.25 8.35 9.52
N ARG A 101 0.01 7.93 9.84
CA ARG A 101 -0.42 7.70 11.24
C ARG A 101 0.43 6.65 11.94
N ALA A 102 0.74 5.54 11.26
CA ALA A 102 1.55 4.47 11.83
C ALA A 102 2.99 4.93 12.16
N ILE A 103 3.60 5.68 11.24
CA ILE A 103 4.99 6.13 11.29
C ILE A 103 5.15 7.30 12.27
N MET A 104 4.28 8.31 12.16
CA MET A 104 4.37 9.55 12.93
C MET A 104 3.65 9.48 14.28
N GLY A 105 2.85 8.44 14.53
CA GLY A 105 2.11 8.28 15.79
C GLY A 105 0.93 9.25 15.94
N VAL A 106 0.41 9.77 14.83
CA VAL A 106 -0.74 10.70 14.83
C VAL A 106 -2.03 9.93 15.14
N SER A 107 -2.82 10.46 16.08
CA SER A 107 -4.10 9.84 16.47
C SER A 107 -5.16 9.94 15.36
N LEU A 108 -6.12 9.01 15.38
CA LEU A 108 -7.26 8.99 14.43
C LEU A 108 -8.26 10.12 14.65
N GLU A 109 -8.18 10.81 15.79
CA GLU A 109 -9.05 11.95 16.11
C GLU A 109 -8.76 13.14 15.18
N TYR A 110 -7.57 13.18 14.58
CA TYR A 110 -7.29 14.08 13.47
C TYR A 110 -7.85 13.47 12.17
N SER A 111 -8.94 14.08 11.68
CA SER A 111 -9.66 13.62 10.48
C SER A 111 -8.79 13.60 9.23
N HIS A 112 -7.71 14.39 9.18
CA HIS A 112 -6.84 14.53 8.02
C HIS A 112 -5.37 14.59 8.42
N ILE A 113 -4.50 14.00 7.59
CA ILE A 113 -3.07 14.32 7.61
C ILE A 113 -2.91 15.72 7.04
N THR A 114 -2.42 16.65 7.87
CA THR A 114 -2.25 18.06 7.49
C THR A 114 -0.88 18.28 6.86
N GLU A 115 -0.71 19.43 6.20
CA GLU A 115 0.59 19.89 5.70
C GLU A 115 1.66 19.92 6.82
N THR A 116 1.25 20.25 8.04
CA THR A 116 2.12 20.23 9.22
C THR A 116 2.71 18.85 9.47
N VAL A 117 1.91 17.78 9.37
CA VAL A 117 2.39 16.40 9.57
C VAL A 117 3.37 16.00 8.45
N PHE A 118 3.16 16.47 7.22
CA PHE A 118 4.13 16.26 6.14
C PHE A 118 5.44 17.01 6.40
N GLN A 119 5.39 18.23 6.92
CA GLN A 119 6.60 18.98 7.27
C GLN A 119 7.35 18.31 8.43
N GLU A 120 6.62 17.86 9.47
CA GLU A 120 7.20 17.10 10.58
C GLU A 120 7.85 15.80 10.11
N MET A 121 7.24 15.09 9.14
CA MET A 121 7.85 13.89 8.54
C MET A 121 9.13 14.22 7.78
N HIS A 122 9.16 15.33 7.03
CA HIS A 122 10.35 15.76 6.29
C HIS A 122 11.52 16.07 7.24
N ASP A 123 11.24 16.76 8.34
CA ASP A 123 12.27 17.22 9.29
C ASP A 123 12.66 16.15 10.31
N LYS A 124 11.93 15.01 10.35
CA LYS A 124 12.19 13.92 11.28
C LYS A 124 13.44 13.12 10.89
N SER A 125 14.32 12.92 11.87
CA SER A 125 15.46 12.02 11.74
C SER A 125 15.04 10.56 11.97
N PHE A 126 14.87 9.81 10.88
CA PHE A 126 14.58 8.38 10.91
C PHE A 126 15.85 7.55 11.19
N GLN A 127 15.67 6.29 11.63
CA GLN A 127 16.77 5.34 11.81
C GLN A 127 17.26 4.70 10.48
N CYS A 128 16.80 5.24 9.36
CA CYS A 128 17.16 4.85 8.00
C CYS A 128 17.29 6.12 7.13
N ASP A 129 17.94 6.00 5.98
CA ASP A 129 17.99 7.11 5.02
C ASP A 129 16.59 7.39 4.48
N PHE A 130 16.14 8.63 4.59
CA PHE A 130 14.91 9.14 3.97
C PHE A 130 15.26 10.38 3.17
N THR A 131 15.13 10.28 1.85
CA THR A 131 15.62 11.32 0.93
C THR A 131 14.55 12.32 0.53
N ASP A 132 14.95 13.53 0.11
CA ASP A 132 14.05 14.54 -0.43
C ASP A 132 13.24 14.03 -1.64
N ALA A 133 13.82 13.13 -2.44
CA ALA A 133 13.14 12.52 -3.58
C ALA A 133 12.01 11.59 -3.12
N GLU A 134 12.24 10.80 -2.08
CA GLU A 134 11.22 9.92 -1.48
C GLU A 134 10.11 10.72 -0.81
N TYR A 135 10.47 11.77 -0.05
CA TYR A 135 9.52 12.71 0.50
C TYR A 135 8.66 13.36 -0.58
N SER A 136 9.30 13.90 -1.62
CA SER A 136 8.63 14.58 -2.74
C SER A 136 7.68 13.64 -3.47
N LEU A 137 8.07 12.38 -3.68
CA LEU A 137 7.21 11.37 -4.26
C LEU A 137 5.94 11.19 -3.41
N ILE A 138 6.07 10.89 -2.12
CA ILE A 138 4.93 10.67 -1.22
C ILE A 138 4.01 11.90 -1.21
N LYS A 139 4.57 13.10 -1.06
CA LYS A 139 3.80 14.35 -1.00
C LYS A 139 3.05 14.62 -2.30
N SER A 140 3.71 14.42 -3.44
CA SER A 140 3.12 14.64 -4.77
C SER A 140 1.96 13.68 -5.06
N GLU A 141 2.08 12.43 -4.65
CA GLU A 141 1.03 11.42 -4.85
C GLU A 141 -0.12 11.67 -3.90
N TYR A 142 0.13 12.06 -2.64
CA TYR A 142 -0.92 12.52 -1.72
C TYR A 142 -1.71 13.71 -2.31
N ALA A 143 -1.01 14.73 -2.82
CA ALA A 143 -1.64 15.89 -3.43
C ALA A 143 -2.46 15.51 -4.67
N THR A 144 -1.93 14.60 -5.49
CA THR A 144 -2.63 14.06 -6.67
C THR A 144 -3.90 13.33 -6.26
N SER A 145 -3.81 12.40 -5.31
CA SER A 145 -4.98 11.66 -4.82
C SER A 145 -6.04 12.59 -4.22
N CYS A 146 -5.62 13.62 -3.47
CA CYS A 146 -6.51 14.67 -2.97
C CYS A 146 -7.23 15.42 -4.11
N GLY A 147 -6.52 15.77 -5.19
CA GLY A 147 -7.09 16.45 -6.35
C GLY A 147 -8.23 15.66 -7.02
N TYR A 148 -8.07 14.34 -7.16
CA TYR A 148 -9.12 13.46 -7.70
C TYR A 148 -10.37 13.37 -6.80
N ILE A 149 -10.24 13.62 -5.50
CA ILE A 149 -11.34 13.52 -4.53
C ILE A 149 -12.09 14.85 -4.39
N HIS A 150 -11.36 15.97 -4.42
CA HIS A 150 -11.87 17.31 -4.08
C HIS A 150 -12.40 18.12 -5.27
N GLY A 151 -12.60 17.50 -6.43
CA GLY A 151 -13.58 17.98 -7.41
C GLY A 151 -13.07 18.51 -8.75
N GLY A 152 -11.77 18.37 -9.07
CA GLY A 152 -11.22 18.57 -10.43
C GLY A 152 -11.96 19.58 -11.33
N ASN A 153 -12.33 19.14 -12.54
CA ASN A 153 -13.05 19.94 -13.56
C ASN A 153 -14.59 19.92 -13.41
N VAL A 154 -15.12 19.52 -12.24
CA VAL A 154 -16.59 19.40 -12.02
C VAL A 154 -17.31 20.75 -12.11
N LEU A 155 -16.56 21.85 -12.14
CA LEU A 155 -17.05 23.21 -12.34
C LEU A 155 -17.38 23.56 -13.81
N ASN A 156 -17.29 22.61 -14.74
CA ASN A 156 -17.77 22.83 -16.11
C ASN A 156 -19.31 22.90 -16.16
N ASP A 157 -19.85 23.95 -16.77
CA ASP A 157 -21.29 24.21 -16.82
C ASP A 157 -22.09 23.16 -17.62
N ASN A 158 -21.43 22.35 -18.45
CA ASN A 158 -22.08 21.30 -19.22
C ASN A 158 -22.18 20.01 -18.40
N LEU A 159 -23.37 19.77 -17.83
CA LEU A 159 -23.67 18.58 -17.01
C LEU A 159 -23.39 17.26 -17.73
N ALA A 160 -23.73 17.17 -19.02
CA ALA A 160 -23.52 15.94 -19.79
C ALA A 160 -22.04 15.67 -20.02
N TYR A 161 -21.25 16.71 -20.28
CA TYR A 161 -19.80 16.61 -20.41
C TYR A 161 -19.16 16.12 -19.10
N VAL A 162 -19.50 16.73 -17.96
CA VAL A 162 -18.96 16.33 -16.64
C VAL A 162 -19.35 14.90 -16.31
N PHE A 163 -20.60 14.51 -16.59
CA PHE A 163 -21.06 13.15 -16.35
C PHE A 163 -20.38 12.13 -17.27
N ASP A 164 -20.16 12.48 -18.55
CA ASP A 164 -19.42 11.63 -19.49
C ASP A 164 -17.97 11.41 -19.03
N GLU A 165 -17.30 12.45 -18.53
CA GLU A 165 -15.99 12.30 -17.89
C GLU A 165 -16.05 11.37 -16.67
N CYS A 166 -17.13 11.36 -15.88
CA CYS A 166 -17.26 10.44 -14.75
C CYS A 166 -17.39 8.96 -15.19
N VAL A 167 -17.98 8.72 -16.37
CA VAL A 167 -18.23 7.37 -16.90
C VAL A 167 -17.05 6.86 -17.72
N ASN A 168 -16.42 7.72 -18.53
CA ASN A 168 -15.48 7.32 -19.57
C ASN A 168 -14.01 7.61 -19.24
N ASN A 169 -13.72 8.20 -18.07
CA ASN A 169 -12.34 8.47 -17.64
C ASN A 169 -11.64 7.18 -17.18
N ASN A 170 -11.34 6.33 -18.16
CA ASN A 170 -10.77 5.01 -18.00
C ASN A 170 -9.24 5.05 -18.07
N PHE A 171 -8.58 4.27 -17.22
CA PHE A 171 -7.13 4.06 -17.27
C PHE A 171 -6.75 3.26 -18.52
N THR A 172 -5.94 3.83 -19.42
CA THR A 172 -5.29 3.00 -20.44
C THR A 172 -4.30 2.04 -19.79
N ILE A 173 -4.01 0.91 -20.45
CA ILE A 173 -3.02 -0.08 -19.97
C ILE A 173 -1.65 0.56 -19.70
N LYS A 174 -1.25 1.52 -20.54
CA LYS A 174 0.02 2.25 -20.38
C LYS A 174 0.03 3.09 -19.11
N GLU A 175 -1.04 3.82 -18.85
CA GLU A 175 -1.19 4.62 -17.64
C GLU A 175 -1.24 3.74 -16.40
N ARG A 176 -1.91 2.58 -16.49
CA ARG A 176 -2.04 1.61 -15.40
C ARG A 176 -0.68 1.09 -14.95
N GLY A 177 0.19 0.75 -15.92
CA GLY A 177 1.57 0.36 -15.62
C GLY A 177 2.37 1.45 -14.91
N LYS A 178 2.18 2.73 -15.28
CA LYS A 178 2.83 3.86 -14.59
C LYS A 178 2.28 4.03 -13.17
N TYR A 179 0.97 3.88 -12.99
CA TYR A 179 0.34 3.92 -11.68
C TYR A 179 0.90 2.84 -10.75
N TYR A 180 1.02 1.59 -11.21
CA TYR A 180 1.59 0.49 -10.42
C TYR A 180 3.01 0.78 -9.97
N ILE A 181 3.89 1.26 -10.86
CA ILE A 181 5.27 1.58 -10.53
C ILE A 181 5.32 2.65 -9.42
N ARG A 182 4.54 3.73 -9.55
CA ARG A 182 4.51 4.82 -8.57
C ARG A 182 4.04 4.31 -7.22
N LEU A 183 2.93 3.58 -7.17
CA LEU A 183 2.40 3.05 -5.92
C LEU A 183 3.30 2.00 -5.28
N GLN A 184 3.94 1.13 -6.06
CA GLN A 184 4.94 0.19 -5.53
C GLN A 184 6.12 0.92 -4.89
N ASN A 185 6.58 2.02 -5.48
CA ASN A 185 7.65 2.83 -4.90
C ASN A 185 7.21 3.48 -3.59
N ILE A 186 6.01 4.07 -3.55
CA ILE A 186 5.44 4.65 -2.32
C ILE A 186 5.35 3.59 -1.20
N LEU A 187 4.79 2.42 -1.50
CA LEU A 187 4.63 1.35 -0.51
C LEU A 187 5.98 0.84 0.01
N LYS A 188 6.98 0.67 -0.87
CA LYS A 188 8.35 0.29 -0.46
C LYS A 188 9.01 1.35 0.42
N THR A 189 8.86 2.63 0.09
CA THR A 189 9.37 3.73 0.91
C THR A 189 8.67 3.74 2.27
N PHE A 190 7.36 3.55 2.33
CA PHE A 190 6.66 3.49 3.61
C PHE A 190 7.01 2.25 4.43
N ASP A 191 7.18 1.08 3.80
CA ASP A 191 7.63 -0.14 4.47
C ASP A 191 9.00 0.07 5.11
N LYS A 192 9.91 0.75 4.41
CA LYS A 192 11.22 1.15 4.94
C LYS A 192 11.07 2.01 6.19
N LEU A 193 10.24 3.05 6.12
CA LEU A 193 10.04 3.99 7.22
C LEU A 193 9.34 3.37 8.44
N ILE A 194 8.30 2.56 8.23
CA ILE A 194 7.60 1.89 9.33
C ILE A 194 8.49 0.83 9.99
N ILE A 195 9.34 0.14 9.21
CA ILE A 195 10.34 -0.79 9.75
C ILE A 195 11.32 -0.03 10.62
N ALA A 196 11.87 1.08 10.15
CA ALA A 196 12.79 1.88 10.94
C ALA A 196 12.16 2.36 12.26
N GLU A 197 10.96 2.95 12.19
CA GLU A 197 10.30 3.54 13.36
C GLU A 197 9.73 2.51 14.35
N LYS A 198 9.35 1.33 13.87
CA LYS A 198 8.71 0.29 14.68
C LYS A 198 9.54 -0.99 14.77
N THR A 199 10.87 -0.87 14.63
CA THR A 199 11.83 -1.98 14.56
C THR A 199 11.55 -3.09 15.57
N LEU A 200 11.53 -2.77 16.88
CA LEU A 200 11.33 -3.77 17.93
C LEU A 200 9.98 -4.48 17.82
N TYR A 201 8.93 -3.72 17.52
CA TYR A 201 7.57 -4.23 17.40
C TYR A 201 7.42 -5.15 16.17
N ILE A 202 7.88 -4.71 15.00
CA ILE A 202 7.88 -5.54 13.79
C ILE A 202 8.75 -6.78 14.00
N SER A 203 9.88 -6.63 14.70
CA SER A 203 10.74 -7.75 15.01
C SER A 203 10.03 -8.81 15.85
N GLY A 204 9.26 -8.37 16.85
CA GLY A 204 8.40 -9.23 17.67
C GLY A 204 7.29 -9.91 16.86
N CYS A 205 6.60 -9.19 15.98
CA CYS A 205 5.56 -9.75 15.10
C CYS A 205 6.09 -10.86 14.18
N TYR A 206 7.37 -10.77 13.81
CA TYR A 206 8.08 -11.74 12.97
C TYR A 206 9.14 -12.52 13.74
N HIS A 207 8.95 -12.74 15.06
CA HIS A 207 9.90 -13.53 15.84
C HIS A 207 10.00 -14.96 15.29
N ARG A 208 11.23 -15.40 14.97
CA ARG A 208 11.53 -16.66 14.28
C ARG A 208 10.86 -16.82 12.90
N LYS A 209 10.41 -15.72 12.28
CA LYS A 209 9.70 -15.70 10.99
C LYS A 209 10.29 -14.67 10.02
N LYS A 210 11.61 -14.44 10.07
CA LYS A 210 12.28 -13.44 9.22
C LYS A 210 12.28 -13.83 7.74
N SER A 211 12.38 -15.11 7.43
CA SER A 211 12.18 -15.65 6.08
C SER A 211 10.77 -15.37 5.52
N VAL A 212 9.74 -15.40 6.38
CA VAL A 212 8.37 -14.99 6.00
C VAL A 212 8.33 -13.50 5.70
N MET A 213 8.91 -12.66 6.57
CA MET A 213 9.02 -11.22 6.33
C MET A 213 9.74 -10.91 5.01
N GLU A 214 10.90 -11.54 4.77
CA GLU A 214 11.69 -11.40 3.55
C GLU A 214 10.89 -11.77 2.31
N TYR A 215 10.10 -12.84 2.36
CA TYR A 215 9.23 -13.22 1.24
C TYR A 215 8.15 -12.15 0.94
N LEU A 216 7.64 -11.48 1.98
CA LEU A 216 6.54 -10.52 1.89
C LEU A 216 7.01 -9.13 1.44
N VAL A 217 8.03 -8.57 2.10
CA VAL A 217 8.48 -7.18 1.89
C VAL A 217 9.87 -7.06 1.23
N GLY A 218 10.56 -8.18 1.02
CA GLY A 218 11.86 -8.23 0.37
C GLY A 218 13.04 -8.28 1.35
N LYS A 219 14.22 -8.60 0.81
CA LYS A 219 15.46 -8.80 1.57
C LYS A 219 15.98 -7.50 2.19
N ASP A 220 16.02 -6.43 1.40
CA ASP A 220 16.52 -5.11 1.83
C ASP A 220 15.81 -4.61 3.11
N GLN A 221 14.50 -4.88 3.22
CA GLN A 221 13.69 -4.50 4.37
C GLN A 221 14.03 -5.31 5.63
N VAL A 222 14.40 -6.58 5.48
CA VAL A 222 14.84 -7.44 6.57
C VAL A 222 16.28 -7.11 6.98
N GLU A 223 17.14 -6.76 6.03
CA GLU A 223 18.50 -6.28 6.29
C GLU A 223 18.46 -4.98 7.11
N LEU A 224 17.66 -3.99 6.69
CA LEU A 224 17.45 -2.76 7.46
C LEU A 224 16.99 -3.03 8.89
N LEU A 225 16.04 -3.96 9.08
CA LEU A 225 15.58 -4.34 10.41
C LEU A 225 16.74 -4.85 11.29
N PHE A 226 17.62 -5.69 10.74
CA PHE A 226 18.77 -6.22 11.48
C PHE A 226 19.85 -5.17 11.73
N GLU A 227 20.11 -4.28 10.77
CA GLU A 227 21.05 -3.17 10.94
C GLU A 227 20.64 -2.29 12.13
N ILE A 228 19.35 -2.02 12.28
CA ILE A 228 18.85 -1.23 13.40
C ILE A 228 18.89 -2.01 14.72
N LEU A 229 18.51 -3.30 14.72
CA LEU A 229 18.52 -4.14 15.93
C LEU A 229 19.92 -4.38 16.51
N ASN A 230 20.96 -4.25 15.69
CA ASN A 230 22.36 -4.46 16.08
C ASN A 230 23.08 -3.17 16.47
N LYS A 231 22.42 -2.01 16.41
CA LYS A 231 22.92 -0.73 16.94
C LYS A 231 22.64 -0.64 18.44
#